data_AF-A0A0K0SV84-F1
#
_entry.id   AF-A0A0K0SV84-F1
#
_cell.length_a   1.000
_cell.length_b   1.000
_cell.length_c   1.000
_cell.angle_alpha   90.00
_cell.angle_beta   90.00
_cell.angle_gamma   90.00
#
_symmetry.space_group_name_H-M   'P 1'
#
loop_
_entity.id
_entity.type
_entity.pdbx_description
1 polymer ?
#
loop_
_entity_poly.entity_id
_entity_poly.type
_entity_poly.pdbx_seq_one_letter_code
_entity_poly.pdbx_strand_id
1 'polypeptide(L)'
;MRFFCLYILLCISCQSLAEDALPKDVSSYLELRESCDHWRGEYGYDEERQADINWSICQSCSGTDAKLKKLKHKYKNQEKILTKLNELESEIEPKDKSAARQFCKKTRKPEWYK
;
A
#
# COMPACT_ATOMS: atom_id res chain seq x y z
N MET A 1 -32.77 -55.44 7.88
CA MET A 1 -33.68 -54.29 8.12
C MET A 1 -32.88 -53.22 8.88
N ARG A 2 -32.05 -52.43 8.19
CA ARG A 2 -32.31 -51.01 7.88
C ARG A 2 -32.78 -50.19 9.10
N PHE A 3 -31.89 -49.99 10.07
CA PHE A 3 -32.04 -48.94 11.09
C PHE A 3 -31.54 -47.61 10.49
N PHE A 4 -32.54 -46.82 10.10
CA PHE A 4 -32.61 -45.36 10.19
C PHE A 4 -31.30 -44.55 10.22
N CYS A 5 -31.06 -43.85 9.11
CA CYS A 5 -30.33 -42.59 9.05
C CYS A 5 -30.81 -41.61 10.13
N LEU A 6 -29.91 -41.15 11.00
CA LEU A 6 -30.00 -39.90 11.76
C LEU A 6 -28.54 -39.46 12.02
N TYR A 7 -27.85 -38.93 11.00
CA TYR A 7 -27.71 -37.49 10.75
C TYR A 7 -27.29 -36.69 12.00
N ILE A 8 -25.99 -36.71 12.34
CA ILE A 8 -25.32 -35.52 12.88
C ILE A 8 -24.00 -35.40 12.12
N LEU A 9 -24.12 -34.88 10.89
CA LEU A 9 -23.01 -34.31 10.15
C LEU A 9 -22.57 -33.07 10.92
N LEU A 10 -21.48 -33.19 11.68
CA LEU A 10 -20.79 -32.05 12.29
C LEU A 10 -20.10 -31.26 11.16
N CYS A 11 -20.91 -30.56 10.35
CA CYS A 11 -20.44 -29.50 9.49
C CYS A 11 -19.96 -28.38 10.41
N ILE A 12 -18.69 -28.45 10.81
CA ILE A 12 -17.93 -27.31 11.29
C ILE A 12 -17.93 -26.33 10.12
N SER A 13 -18.92 -25.44 10.11
CA SER A 13 -18.98 -24.30 9.23
C SER A 13 -17.71 -23.49 9.47
N CYS A 14 -16.78 -23.59 8.52
CA CYS A 14 -15.69 -22.66 8.38
C CYS A 14 -16.35 -21.28 8.16
N GLN A 15 -16.55 -20.54 9.25
CA GLN A 15 -16.97 -19.16 9.17
C GLN A 15 -15.77 -18.41 8.61
N SER A 16 -15.72 -18.24 7.29
CA SER A 16 -14.85 -17.24 6.69
C SER A 16 -15.28 -15.91 7.27
N LEU A 17 -14.51 -15.37 8.22
CA LEU A 17 -14.58 -13.97 8.54
C LEU A 17 -14.11 -13.25 7.27
N ALA A 18 -15.07 -12.88 6.42
CA ALA A 18 -14.83 -11.99 5.33
C ALA A 18 -14.36 -10.68 5.97
N GLU A 19 -13.04 -10.43 5.90
CA GLU A 19 -12.52 -9.11 6.18
C GLU A 19 -13.24 -8.17 5.21
N ASP A 20 -14.08 -7.28 5.73
CA ASP A 20 -14.83 -6.32 4.90
C ASP A 20 -13.83 -5.66 3.94
N ALA A 21 -14.05 -5.82 2.64
CA ALA A 21 -13.12 -5.33 1.64
C ALA A 21 -12.91 -3.82 1.84
N LEU A 22 -11.65 -3.39 1.93
CA LEU A 22 -11.32 -1.99 2.13
C LEU A 22 -11.90 -1.13 0.98
N PRO A 23 -12.35 0.10 1.25
CA PRO A 23 -12.73 1.03 0.20
C PRO A 23 -11.62 1.18 -0.84
N LYS A 24 -11.99 1.32 -2.11
CA LYS A 24 -11.04 1.30 -3.23
C LYS A 24 -9.93 2.34 -3.12
N ASP A 25 -10.21 3.51 -2.56
CA ASP A 25 -9.22 4.57 -2.37
C ASP A 25 -8.21 4.26 -1.25
N VAL A 26 -8.62 3.48 -0.25
CA VAL A 26 -7.74 2.96 0.81
C VAL A 26 -6.88 1.84 0.25
N SER A 27 -7.46 0.82 -0.38
CA SER A 27 -6.69 -0.30 -0.93
C SER A 27 -5.69 0.16 -1.98
N SER A 28 -6.09 1.00 -2.94
CA SER A 28 -5.15 1.56 -3.92
C SER A 28 -4.15 2.55 -3.35
N TYR A 29 -4.39 3.10 -2.16
CA TYR A 29 -3.36 3.86 -1.45
C TYR A 29 -2.36 2.94 -0.75
N LEU A 30 -2.81 1.86 -0.13
CA LEU A 30 -1.93 0.86 0.50
C LEU A 30 -1.02 0.20 -0.55
N GLU A 31 -1.54 -0.18 -1.72
CA GLU A 31 -0.75 -0.71 -2.85
C GLU A 31 0.33 0.29 -3.30
N LEU A 32 -0.03 1.56 -3.47
CA LEU A 32 0.93 2.62 -3.83
C LEU A 32 2.00 2.80 -2.75
N ARG A 33 1.59 2.78 -1.48
CA ARG A 33 2.46 3.00 -0.33
C ARG A 33 3.43 1.83 -0.14
N GLU A 34 2.97 0.60 -0.31
CA GLU A 34 3.82 -0.59 -0.31
C GLU A 34 4.90 -0.50 -1.39
N SER A 35 4.54 -0.07 -2.60
CA SER A 35 5.53 0.16 -3.67
C SER A 35 6.57 1.21 -3.26
N CYS A 36 6.14 2.32 -2.65
CA CYS A 36 7.08 3.33 -2.14
C CYS A 36 8.01 2.76 -1.07
N ASP A 37 7.45 2.06 -0.08
CA ASP A 37 8.20 1.49 1.05
C ASP A 37 9.20 0.44 0.56
N HIS A 38 8.85 -0.34 -0.46
CA HIS A 38 9.78 -1.23 -1.16
C HIS A 38 10.94 -0.42 -1.76
N TRP A 39 10.68 0.53 -2.65
CA TRP A 39 11.74 1.24 -3.39
C TRP A 39 12.63 2.11 -2.50
N ARG A 40 12.10 2.76 -1.47
CA ARG A 40 12.89 3.60 -0.55
C ARG A 40 13.78 2.79 0.40
N GLY A 41 13.55 1.48 0.50
CA GLY A 41 14.39 0.54 1.26
C GLY A 41 15.50 -0.10 0.43
N GLU A 42 15.52 0.13 -0.88
CA GLU A 42 16.49 -0.45 -1.81
C GLU A 42 17.75 0.42 -1.96
N TYR A 43 18.85 -0.19 -2.40
CA TYR A 43 20.07 0.50 -2.79
C TYR A 43 20.55 0.00 -4.15
N GLY A 44 21.13 0.90 -4.96
CA GLY A 44 21.73 0.55 -6.24
C GLY A 44 23.09 -0.13 -6.03
N TYR A 45 23.27 -1.30 -6.63
CA TYR A 45 24.59 -1.92 -6.76
C TYR A 45 25.39 -1.39 -7.95
N ASP A 46 24.72 -0.70 -8.87
CA ASP A 46 25.30 0.05 -9.98
C ASP A 46 24.44 1.29 -10.31
N GLU A 47 24.88 2.08 -11.30
CA GLU A 47 24.22 3.33 -11.70
C GLU A 47 22.85 3.09 -12.34
N GLU A 48 22.68 2.00 -13.09
CA GLU A 48 21.43 1.67 -13.76
C GLU A 48 20.35 1.32 -12.73
N ARG A 49 20.67 0.42 -11.79
CA ARG A 49 19.78 0.08 -10.68
C ARG A 49 19.46 1.28 -9.81
N GLN A 50 20.43 2.16 -9.55
CA GLN A 50 20.16 3.38 -8.79
C GLN A 50 19.20 4.32 -9.54
N ALA A 51 19.33 4.44 -10.87
CA ALA A 51 18.41 5.23 -11.67
C ALA A 51 16.98 4.65 -11.62
N ASP A 52 16.83 3.33 -11.64
CA ASP A 52 15.54 2.65 -11.52
C ASP A 52 14.87 2.91 -10.17
N ILE A 53 15.64 2.79 -9.09
CA ILE A 53 15.18 3.07 -7.72
C ILE A 53 14.74 4.53 -7.64
N ASN A 54 15.56 5.46 -8.11
CA ASN A 54 15.27 6.90 -8.09
C ASN A 54 13.98 7.24 -8.84
N TRP A 55 13.79 6.67 -10.03
CA TRP A 55 12.58 6.88 -10.82
C TRP A 55 11.36 6.28 -10.12
N SER A 56 11.48 5.07 -9.57
CA SER A 56 10.39 4.36 -8.92
C SER A 56 9.94 5.02 -7.62
N ILE A 57 10.87 5.53 -6.81
CA ILE A 57 10.57 6.40 -5.65
C ILE A 57 9.76 7.61 -6.10
N CYS A 58 10.15 8.25 -7.20
CA CYS A 58 9.42 9.41 -7.73
C CYS A 58 7.99 9.09 -8.19
N GLN A 59 7.73 7.88 -8.69
CA GLN A 59 6.38 7.45 -9.09
C GLN A 59 5.50 7.04 -7.90
N SER A 60 6.09 6.44 -6.88
CA SER A 60 5.34 5.78 -5.80
C SER A 60 5.24 6.60 -4.52
N CYS A 61 6.26 7.40 -4.19
CA CYS A 61 6.32 8.12 -2.91
C CYS A 61 5.78 9.55 -2.96
N SER A 62 5.83 10.21 -4.11
CA SER A 62 5.46 11.63 -4.25
C SER A 62 3.99 11.89 -3.87
N GLY A 63 3.74 12.80 -2.93
CA GLY A 63 2.40 13.19 -2.48
C GLY A 63 1.69 12.19 -1.55
N THR A 64 2.34 11.10 -1.15
CA THR A 64 1.76 10.07 -0.29
C THR A 64 1.46 10.60 1.12
N ASP A 65 2.27 11.50 1.69
CA ASP A 65 2.03 12.07 3.03
C ASP A 65 0.72 12.88 3.04
N ALA A 66 0.53 13.69 2.00
CA ALA A 66 -0.69 14.48 1.84
C ALA A 66 -1.91 13.58 1.60
N LYS A 67 -1.76 12.48 0.85
CA LYS A 67 -2.83 11.51 0.60
C LYS A 67 -3.20 10.74 1.87
N LEU A 68 -2.22 10.31 2.68
CA LEU A 68 -2.45 9.68 3.97
C LEU A 68 -3.26 10.57 4.90
N LYS A 69 -2.85 11.85 5.04
CA LYS A 69 -3.57 12.82 5.85
C LYS A 69 -5.03 12.99 5.40
N LYS A 70 -5.28 13.04 4.09
CA LYS A 70 -6.64 13.12 3.53
C LYS A 70 -7.46 11.87 3.83
N LEU A 71 -6.88 10.68 3.70
CA LEU A 71 -7.57 9.42 4.00
C LEU A 71 -7.89 9.29 5.49
N LYS A 72 -6.93 9.59 6.38
CA LYS A 72 -7.17 9.62 7.83
C LYS A 72 -8.30 10.56 8.20
N HIS A 73 -8.38 11.73 7.55
CA HIS A 73 -9.48 12.66 7.77
C HIS A 73 -10.82 12.12 7.25
N LYS A 74 -10.85 11.55 6.04
CA LYS A 74 -12.06 10.99 5.40
C LYS A 74 -12.64 9.83 6.22
N TYR A 75 -11.80 8.95 6.73
CA TYR A 75 -12.19 7.73 7.44
C TYR A 75 -12.10 7.84 8.97
N LYS A 76 -12.04 9.06 9.52
CA LYS A 76 -11.84 9.31 10.96
C LYS A 76 -12.86 8.65 11.90
N ASN A 77 -14.06 8.33 11.41
CA ASN A 77 -15.13 7.69 12.18
C ASN A 77 -15.26 6.17 11.88
N GLN A 78 -14.35 5.60 11.10
CA GLN A 78 -14.35 4.18 10.73
C GLN A 78 -13.10 3.53 11.34
N GLU A 79 -13.24 3.06 12.58
CA GLU A 79 -12.12 2.61 13.43
C GLU A 79 -11.21 1.59 12.73
N LYS A 80 -11.78 0.55 12.11
CA LYS A 80 -11.01 -0.47 11.39
C LYS A 80 -10.09 0.12 10.31
N ILE A 81 -10.60 1.05 9.51
CA ILE A 81 -9.82 1.70 8.43
C ILE A 81 -8.80 2.67 9.00
N LEU A 82 -9.20 3.47 10.00
CA LEU A 82 -8.30 4.44 10.63
C LEU A 82 -7.11 3.74 11.30
N THR A 83 -7.33 2.60 11.96
CA THR A 83 -6.27 1.77 12.53
C THR A 83 -5.27 1.35 11.45
N LYS A 84 -5.74 0.82 10.31
CA LYS A 84 -4.87 0.47 9.18
C LYS A 84 -4.08 1.66 8.62
N LEU A 85 -4.71 2.82 8.47
CA LEU A 85 -4.00 4.02 8.03
C LEU A 85 -3.00 4.54 9.08
N ASN A 86 -3.22 4.26 10.36
CA ASN A 86 -2.34 4.69 11.46
C ASN A 86 -1.09 3.81 11.63
N GLU A 87 -1.08 2.60 11.08
CA GLU A 87 0.13 1.75 11.01
C GLU A 87 1.23 2.37 10.12
N LEU A 88 0.87 3.29 9.22
CA LEU A 88 1.80 3.90 8.27
C LEU A 88 2.50 5.15 8.84
N GLU A 89 3.80 5.28 8.55
CA GLU A 89 4.57 6.50 8.84
C GLU A 89 3.94 7.72 8.16
N SER A 90 3.82 8.82 8.90
CA SER A 90 3.11 10.03 8.45
C SER A 90 3.94 10.99 7.59
N GLU A 91 5.26 10.88 7.66
CA GLU A 91 6.21 11.76 6.97
C GLU A 91 7.33 10.93 6.36
N ILE A 92 7.15 10.51 5.12
CA ILE A 92 8.17 9.78 4.34
C ILE A 92 8.73 10.60 3.19
N GLU A 93 8.09 11.72 2.81
CA GLU A 93 8.59 12.60 1.76
C GLU A 93 9.66 13.58 2.28
N PRO A 94 10.62 14.02 1.43
CA PRO A 94 11.57 15.05 1.82
C PRO A 94 10.89 16.36 2.23
N LYS A 95 11.43 17.01 3.28
CA LYS A 95 10.93 18.31 3.77
C LYS A 95 11.01 19.39 2.68
N ASP A 96 12.10 19.42 1.92
CA ASP A 96 12.22 20.29 0.75
C ASP A 96 11.51 19.68 -0.46
N LYS A 97 10.23 20.02 -0.59
CA LYS A 97 9.40 19.56 -1.70
C LYS A 97 9.81 20.15 -3.05
N SER A 98 10.50 21.30 -3.07
CA SER A 98 10.99 21.89 -4.32
C SER A 98 12.16 21.09 -4.85
N ALA A 99 13.14 20.79 -4.00
CA ALA A 99 14.27 19.94 -4.35
C ALA A 99 13.80 18.54 -4.77
N ALA A 100 12.88 17.91 -4.03
CA ALA A 100 12.33 16.61 -4.39
C ALA A 100 11.68 16.61 -5.78
N ARG A 101 10.86 17.63 -6.08
CA ARG A 101 10.26 17.79 -7.42
C ARG A 101 11.30 17.98 -8.51
N GLN A 102 12.33 18.78 -8.26
CA GLN A 102 13.40 19.00 -9.22
C GLN A 102 14.21 17.73 -9.48
N PHE A 103 14.49 16.94 -8.44
CA PHE A 103 15.09 15.62 -8.56
C PHE A 103 14.23 14.69 -9.42
N CYS A 104 12.93 14.57 -9.12
CA CYS A 104 12.03 13.68 -9.85
C CYS A 104 11.80 14.10 -11.31
N LYS A 105 11.96 15.37 -11.65
CA LYS A 105 11.93 15.81 -13.07
C LYS A 105 13.13 15.32 -13.88
N LYS A 106 14.23 14.95 -13.22
CA LYS A 106 15.48 14.52 -13.87
C LYS A 106 15.60 12.99 -13.96
N THR A 107 14.76 12.24 -13.25
CA THR A 107 14.82 10.77 -13.29
C THR A 107 14.31 10.27 -14.64
N ARG A 108 14.89 9.16 -15.11
CA ARG A 108 14.56 8.53 -16.39
C ARG A 108 13.71 7.29 -16.15
N LYS A 109 12.66 7.10 -16.95
CA LYS A 109 11.90 5.85 -16.96
C LYS A 109 12.84 4.68 -17.31
N PRO A 110 12.88 3.59 -16.51
CA PRO A 110 13.65 2.40 -16.82
C PRO A 110 13.26 1.79 -18.17
N GLU A 111 14.23 1.22 -18.89
CA GLU A 111 13.98 0.64 -20.21
C GLU A 111 13.07 -0.58 -20.16
N TRP A 112 13.13 -1.35 -19.07
CA TRP A 112 12.30 -2.54 -18.89
C TRP A 112 10.86 -2.22 -18.42
N TYR A 113 10.55 -0.96 -18.11
CA TYR A 113 9.21 -0.54 -17.75
C TYR A 113 8.38 -0.32 -19.02
N LYS A 114 7.52 -1.31 -19.35
CA LYS A 114 6.61 -1.27 -20.50
C LYS A 114 5.45 -0.32 -20.22
#